data_AF-A0A350IT59-F1
#
_entry.id   AF-A0A350IT59-F1
#
_cell.length_a   1.000
_cell.length_b   1.000
_cell.length_c   1.000
_cell.angle_alpha   90.00
_cell.angle_beta   90.00
_cell.angle_gamma   90.00
#
_symmetry.space_group_name_H-M   'P 1'
#
loop_
_entity.id
_entity.type
_entity.pdbx_description
1 polymer ?
#
loop_
_entity_poly.entity_id
_entity_poly.type
_entity_poly.pdbx_seq_one_letter_code
_entity_poly.pdbx_strand_id
1 'polypeptide(L)'
;MSDVADLENTVSWVLEVYFLKLAGNLQFRTWVLGRITLADKIVILEEAAEALGIKDKVSATFPRLRRANDIRNEQAHSTVDYNLEAIVEGKIDWDRFFQWRSQRVSRRRVTSELIDVKRLERQCEFTKYLPFEVLRILAALMAIRANEDPLAAIDKIDAGNPQHAPAMSVPAP
;
A
#
# COMPACT_ATOMS: atom_id res chain seq x y z
N MET A 1 -0.82 -7.11 11.35
CA MET A 1 -0.46 -5.71 11.07
C MET A 1 0.78 -5.64 10.17
N SER A 2 0.70 -6.19 8.94
CA SER A 2 1.87 -6.36 8.05
C SER A 2 1.76 -5.70 6.68
N ASP A 3 0.56 -5.52 6.10
CA ASP A 3 0.52 -5.34 4.64
C ASP A 3 0.90 -3.93 4.14
N VAL A 4 0.54 -2.87 4.89
CA VAL A 4 0.90 -1.50 4.47
C VAL A 4 2.36 -1.15 4.81
N ALA A 5 2.93 -1.76 5.85
CA ALA A 5 4.35 -1.60 6.17
C ALA A 5 5.22 -2.25 5.08
N ASP A 6 4.82 -3.44 4.61
CA ASP A 6 5.49 -4.13 3.50
C ASP A 6 5.34 -3.35 2.18
N LEU A 7 4.18 -2.74 1.94
CA LEU A 7 3.99 -1.83 0.83
C LEU A 7 4.92 -0.61 0.91
N GLU A 8 5.01 0.04 2.07
CA GLU A 8 5.92 1.19 2.26
C GLU A 8 7.39 0.80 2.08
N ASN A 9 7.78 -0.39 2.54
CA ASN A 9 9.11 -0.95 2.29
C ASN A 9 9.36 -1.16 0.79
N THR A 10 8.37 -1.66 0.06
CA THR A 10 8.44 -1.86 -1.39
C THR A 10 8.61 -0.53 -2.12
N VAL A 11 7.79 0.48 -1.80
CA VAL A 11 7.93 1.84 -2.35
C VAL A 11 9.31 2.41 -2.05
N SER A 12 9.79 2.25 -0.81
CA SER A 12 11.11 2.75 -0.41
C SER A 12 12.23 2.07 -1.20
N TRP A 13 12.11 0.77 -1.48
CA TRP A 13 13.08 0.07 -2.31
C TRP A 13 13.08 0.56 -3.76
N VAL A 14 11.92 0.79 -4.37
CA VAL A 14 11.84 1.34 -5.73
C VAL A 14 12.46 2.73 -5.83
N LEU A 15 12.21 3.59 -4.84
CA LEU A 15 12.82 4.92 -4.78
C LEU A 15 14.34 4.87 -4.58
N GLU A 16 14.81 3.96 -3.73
CA GLU A 16 16.25 3.72 -3.58
C GLU A 16 16.87 3.29 -4.90
N VAL A 17 16.24 2.37 -5.62
CA VAL A 17 16.69 1.94 -6.94
C VAL A 17 16.74 3.15 -7.86
N TYR A 18 15.68 3.96 -7.93
CA TYR A 18 15.60 5.19 -8.75
C TYR A 18 16.80 6.13 -8.50
N PHE A 19 17.07 6.50 -7.24
CA PHE A 19 18.15 7.44 -6.91
C PHE A 19 19.56 6.85 -7.02
N LEU A 20 19.77 5.58 -6.64
CA LEU A 20 21.12 5.03 -6.43
C LEU A 20 21.62 4.08 -7.50
N LYS A 21 20.91 3.96 -8.63
CA LYS A 21 21.41 3.19 -9.77
C LYS A 21 21.80 1.72 -9.45
N LEU A 22 21.04 1.06 -8.56
CA LEU A 22 21.20 -0.34 -8.08
C LEU A 22 22.27 -0.59 -7.02
N ALA A 23 23.07 0.42 -6.63
CA ALA A 23 23.92 0.31 -5.45
C ALA A 23 23.02 0.43 -4.21
N GLY A 24 22.52 -0.70 -3.72
CA GLY A 24 21.75 -0.75 -2.48
C GLY A 24 22.51 -0.03 -1.37
N ASN A 25 21.89 0.97 -0.76
CA ASN A 25 22.44 1.73 0.34
C ASN A 25 21.42 1.80 1.47
N LEU A 26 21.59 0.90 2.43
CA LEU A 26 20.78 0.85 3.64
C LEU A 26 20.77 2.19 4.39
N GLN A 27 21.86 2.97 4.34
CA GLN A 27 21.89 4.30 4.95
C GLN A 27 20.97 5.28 4.21
N PHE A 28 20.92 5.26 2.88
CA PHE A 28 19.97 6.08 2.13
C PHE A 28 18.52 5.70 2.45
N ARG A 29 18.20 4.40 2.44
CA ARG A 29 16.86 3.92 2.79
C ARG A 29 16.47 4.31 4.21
N THR A 30 17.37 4.17 5.17
CA THR A 30 17.07 4.43 6.59
C THR A 30 17.10 5.92 6.94
N TRP A 31 18.04 6.68 6.39
CA TRP A 31 18.29 8.07 6.79
C TRP A 31 17.57 9.09 5.93
N VAL A 32 17.29 8.78 4.67
CA VAL A 32 16.53 9.67 3.77
C VAL A 32 15.10 9.16 3.68
N LEU A 33 14.90 7.97 3.12
CA LEU A 33 13.56 7.45 2.89
C LEU A 33 12.81 7.11 4.19
N GLY A 34 13.53 6.73 5.25
CA GLY A 34 12.95 6.49 6.58
C GLY A 34 12.45 7.75 7.29
N ARG A 35 12.82 8.95 6.82
CA ARG A 35 12.45 10.23 7.42
C ARG A 35 11.32 10.98 6.69
N ILE A 36 10.95 10.52 5.49
CA ILE A 36 9.84 11.08 4.72
C ILE A 36 8.60 10.21 4.86
N THR A 37 7.43 10.83 4.76
CA THR A 37 6.17 10.11 4.91
C THR A 37 5.88 9.21 3.70
N LEU A 38 5.03 8.21 3.85
CA LEU A 38 4.56 7.42 2.70
C LEU A 38 3.87 8.30 1.65
N ALA A 39 3.15 9.35 2.07
CA ALA A 39 2.56 10.32 1.15
C ALA A 39 3.63 11.01 0.28
N ASP A 40 4.72 11.48 0.88
CA ASP A 40 5.83 12.10 0.14
C ASP A 40 6.51 11.10 -0.80
N LYS A 41 6.70 9.85 -0.35
CA LYS A 41 7.24 8.78 -1.19
C LYS A 41 6.39 8.53 -2.43
N ILE A 42 5.06 8.57 -2.30
CA ILE A 42 4.14 8.40 -3.42
C ILE A 42 4.29 9.53 -4.44
N VAL A 43 4.45 10.78 -3.98
CA VAL A 43 4.70 11.94 -4.86
C VAL A 43 5.99 11.76 -5.65
N ILE A 44 7.08 11.40 -4.97
CA ILE A 44 8.38 11.15 -5.63
C ILE A 44 8.27 9.98 -6.63
N LEU A 45 7.51 8.94 -6.30
CA LEU A 45 7.29 7.79 -7.19
C LEU A 45 6.49 8.19 -8.44
N GLU A 46 5.54 9.11 -8.31
CA GLU A 46 4.78 9.67 -9.44
C GLU A 46 5.66 10.51 -10.37
N GLU A 47 6.54 11.35 -9.81
CA GLU A 47 7.56 12.07 -10.57
C GLU A 47 8.52 11.11 -11.29
N ALA A 48 8.93 10.03 -10.63
CA ALA A 48 9.75 9.00 -11.26
C ALA A 48 9.00 8.36 -12.44
N ALA A 49 7.73 7.99 -12.28
CA ALA A 49 6.95 7.42 -13.38
C ALA A 49 6.77 8.39 -14.57
N GLU A 50 6.65 9.69 -14.29
CA GLU A 50 6.63 10.73 -15.32
C GLU A 50 7.96 10.84 -16.07
N ALA A 51 9.08 10.86 -15.34
CA ALA A 51 10.42 10.89 -15.92
C ALA A 51 10.73 9.65 -16.79
N LEU A 52 10.10 8.50 -16.51
CA LEU A 52 10.23 7.28 -17.30
C LEU A 52 9.25 7.21 -18.49
N GLY A 53 8.32 8.16 -18.62
CA GLY A 53 7.30 8.14 -19.67
C GLY A 53 6.24 7.04 -19.49
N ILE A 54 6.06 6.51 -18.28
CA ILE A 54 5.12 5.41 -17.99
C ILE A 54 3.87 5.85 -17.22
N LYS A 55 3.74 7.14 -16.91
CA LYS A 55 2.70 7.70 -16.03
C LYS A 55 1.30 7.20 -16.38
N ASP A 56 0.95 7.20 -17.66
CA ASP A 56 -0.38 6.76 -18.13
C ASP A 56 -0.65 5.28 -17.81
N LYS A 57 0.37 4.42 -17.96
CA LYS A 57 0.30 2.96 -17.76
C LYS A 57 0.17 2.57 -16.28
N VAL A 58 0.64 3.43 -15.37
CA VAL A 58 0.59 3.23 -13.92
C VAL A 58 -0.31 4.25 -13.20
N SER A 59 -1.07 5.05 -13.94
CA SER A 59 -1.88 6.15 -13.41
C SER A 59 -2.88 5.70 -12.32
N ALA A 60 -3.46 4.51 -12.48
CA ALA A 60 -4.37 3.92 -11.50
C ALA A 60 -3.70 3.52 -10.17
N THR A 61 -2.38 3.36 -10.16
CA THR A 61 -1.61 2.91 -8.99
C THR A 61 -1.52 4.01 -7.93
N PHE A 62 -1.31 5.28 -8.30
CA PHE A 62 -1.11 6.35 -7.32
C PHE A 62 -2.33 6.64 -6.44
N PRO A 63 -3.58 6.74 -6.97
CA PRO A 63 -4.77 6.86 -6.14
C PRO A 63 -4.93 5.69 -5.16
N ARG A 64 -4.57 4.46 -5.59
CA ARG A 64 -4.63 3.28 -4.72
C ARG A 64 -3.59 3.31 -3.62
N LEU A 65 -2.36 3.76 -3.92
CA LEU A 65 -1.31 3.98 -2.91
C LEU A 65 -1.71 5.05 -1.89
N ARG A 66 -2.35 6.14 -2.33
CA ARG A 66 -2.89 7.18 -1.42
C ARG A 66 -3.95 6.59 -0.49
N ARG A 67 -4.88 5.80 -1.02
CA ARG A 67 -5.86 5.06 -0.20
C ARG A 67 -5.21 4.11 0.80
N ALA A 68 -4.12 3.43 0.43
CA ALA A 68 -3.37 2.59 1.36
C ALA A 68 -2.70 3.40 2.48
N ASN A 69 -2.18 4.59 2.16
CA ASN A 69 -1.68 5.52 3.17
C ASN A 69 -2.79 6.00 4.12
N ASP A 70 -4.00 6.23 3.63
CA ASP A 70 -5.15 6.58 4.47
C ASP A 70 -5.51 5.42 5.41
N ILE A 71 -5.57 4.18 4.91
CA ILE A 71 -5.79 2.98 5.73
C ILE A 71 -4.72 2.87 6.83
N ARG A 72 -3.45 3.08 6.48
CA ARG A 72 -2.36 3.11 7.47
C ARG A 72 -2.61 4.18 8.53
N ASN A 73 -3.00 5.39 8.13
CA ASN A 73 -3.22 6.49 9.07
C ASN A 73 -4.44 6.28 9.99
N GLU A 74 -5.48 5.60 9.50
CA GLU A 74 -6.62 5.14 10.30
C GLU A 74 -6.17 4.14 11.37
N GLN A 75 -5.32 3.19 10.98
CA GLN A 75 -4.82 2.12 11.85
C GLN A 75 -3.59 2.53 12.69
N ALA A 76 -2.96 3.67 12.37
CA ALA A 76 -1.73 4.10 13.04
C ALA A 76 -2.00 4.40 14.52
N HIS A 77 -1.22 3.73 15.37
CA HIS A 77 -1.34 3.80 16.83
C HIS A 77 -2.69 3.27 17.37
N SER A 78 -3.34 2.40 16.59
CA SER A 78 -4.54 1.69 17.00
C SER A 78 -4.19 0.24 17.37
N THR A 79 -4.61 -0.21 18.55
CA THR A 79 -4.61 -1.63 18.91
C THR A 79 -5.96 -2.20 18.53
N VAL A 80 -5.98 -3.35 17.84
CA VAL A 80 -7.21 -4.02 17.44
C VAL A 80 -7.31 -5.35 18.18
N ASP A 81 -8.35 -5.49 18.98
CA ASP A 81 -8.61 -6.67 19.82
C ASP A 81 -10.05 -7.17 19.66
N TYR A 82 -10.28 -8.42 20.05
CA TYR A 82 -11.61 -9.04 20.03
C TYR A 82 -12.59 -8.26 20.91
N ASN A 83 -13.84 -8.14 20.45
CA ASN A 83 -14.91 -7.57 21.26
C ASN A 83 -15.46 -8.60 22.25
N LEU A 84 -14.89 -8.63 23.45
CA LEU A 84 -15.34 -9.54 24.52
C LEU A 84 -16.77 -9.24 25.00
N GLU A 85 -17.30 -8.05 24.76
CA GLU A 85 -18.68 -7.67 25.08
C GLU A 85 -19.72 -8.28 24.13
N ALA A 86 -19.28 -9.00 23.09
CA ALA A 86 -20.17 -9.80 22.25
C ALA A 86 -20.75 -11.03 22.97
N ILE A 87 -20.20 -11.40 24.13
CA ILE A 87 -20.68 -12.52 24.95
C ILE A 87 -21.40 -11.94 26.18
N VAL A 88 -22.73 -11.96 26.17
CA VAL A 88 -23.56 -11.45 27.26
C VAL A 88 -24.36 -12.61 27.85
N GLU A 89 -24.17 -12.88 29.16
CA GLU A 89 -24.91 -13.93 29.89
C GLU A 89 -24.84 -15.33 29.24
N GLY A 90 -23.70 -15.66 28.62
CA GLY A 90 -23.50 -16.94 27.94
C GLY A 90 -24.15 -17.06 26.55
N LYS A 91 -24.75 -15.99 26.03
CA LYS A 91 -25.23 -15.90 24.65
C LYS A 91 -24.27 -15.06 23.81
N ILE A 92 -24.01 -15.50 22.58
CA ILE A 92 -23.17 -14.78 21.62
C ILE A 92 -24.08 -13.88 20.78
N ASP A 93 -23.82 -12.58 20.82
CA ASP A 93 -24.31 -11.63 19.84
C ASP A 93 -23.40 -11.70 18.61
N TRP A 94 -23.86 -12.41 17.57
CA TRP A 94 -23.08 -12.63 16.36
C TRP A 94 -22.75 -11.34 15.61
N ASP A 95 -23.63 -10.34 15.62
CA ASP A 95 -23.38 -9.07 14.93
C ASP A 95 -22.25 -8.30 15.63
N ARG A 96 -22.21 -8.33 16.97
CA ARG A 96 -21.12 -7.75 17.76
C ARG A 96 -19.87 -8.61 17.79
N PHE A 97 -19.99 -9.92 17.58
CA PHE A 97 -18.87 -10.85 17.55
C PHE A 97 -17.97 -10.61 16.32
N PHE A 98 -18.57 -10.27 15.18
CA PHE A 98 -17.84 -9.85 13.97
C PHE A 98 -17.42 -8.37 13.99
N GLN A 99 -17.55 -7.69 15.12
CA GLN A 99 -17.00 -6.36 15.34
C GLN A 99 -15.80 -6.46 16.27
N TRP A 100 -14.65 -5.95 15.85
CA TRP A 100 -13.45 -5.86 16.67
C TRP A 100 -13.31 -4.46 17.24
N ARG A 101 -12.69 -4.36 18.41
CA ARG A 101 -12.46 -3.09 19.09
C ARG A 101 -11.14 -2.51 18.62
N SER A 102 -11.19 -1.34 18.00
CA SER A 102 -10.02 -0.53 17.69
C SER A 102 -9.86 0.55 18.75
N GLN A 103 -8.71 0.58 19.41
CA GLN A 103 -8.36 1.57 20.42
C GLN A 103 -7.19 2.39 19.95
N ARG A 104 -7.41 3.69 19.75
CA ARG A 104 -6.37 4.63 19.37
C ARG A 104 -5.98 5.50 20.55
N VAL A 105 -4.68 5.55 20.84
CA VAL A 105 -4.11 6.41 21.88
C VAL A 105 -3.49 7.64 21.21
N SER A 106 -4.01 8.83 21.51
CA SER A 106 -3.47 10.10 20.99
C SER A 106 -3.28 11.11 22.11
N ARG A 107 -2.00 11.46 22.37
CA ARG A 107 -1.45 12.48 23.29
C ARG A 107 -1.99 12.51 24.73
N ARG A 108 -3.30 12.40 24.99
CA ARG A 108 -3.99 12.21 26.29
C ARG A 108 -5.40 11.58 26.19
N ARG A 109 -5.85 11.15 25.02
CA ARG A 109 -7.18 10.55 24.82
C ARG A 109 -7.06 9.15 24.26
N VAL A 110 -7.92 8.26 24.76
CA VAL A 110 -8.18 6.95 24.18
C VAL A 110 -9.52 7.05 23.47
N THR A 111 -9.52 6.88 22.15
CA THR A 111 -10.75 6.73 21.37
C THR A 111 -10.92 5.26 21.05
N SER A 112 -12.10 4.71 21.37
CA SER A 112 -12.45 3.33 21.06
C SER A 112 -13.57 3.33 20.04
N GLU A 113 -13.43 2.53 19.00
CA GLU A 113 -14.46 2.30 17.99
C GLU A 113 -14.63 0.81 17.72
N LEU A 114 -15.80 0.43 17.23
CA LEU A 114 -16.08 -0.92 16.75
C LEU A 114 -15.88 -0.94 15.23
N ILE A 115 -15.09 -1.91 14.75
CA ILE A 115 -14.78 -2.09 13.34
C ILE A 115 -15.23 -3.48 12.91
N ASP A 116 -16.00 -3.56 11.83
CA ASP A 116 -16.39 -4.84 11.22
C ASP A 116 -15.15 -5.60 10.70
N VAL A 117 -15.03 -6.88 11.05
CA VAL A 117 -13.97 -7.78 10.55
C VAL A 117 -13.93 -7.79 9.02
N LYS A 118 -15.09 -7.77 8.35
CA LYS A 118 -15.17 -7.72 6.88
C LYS A 118 -14.57 -6.44 6.30
N ARG A 119 -14.56 -5.33 7.06
CA ARG A 119 -13.87 -4.10 6.64
C ARG A 119 -12.36 -4.31 6.71
N LEU A 120 -11.85 -4.92 7.77
CA LEU A 120 -10.42 -5.22 7.93
C LEU A 120 -9.92 -6.21 6.86
N GLU A 121 -10.69 -7.26 6.59
CA GLU A 121 -10.38 -8.23 5.52
C GLU A 121 -10.31 -7.54 4.16
N ARG A 122 -11.30 -6.71 3.82
CA ARG A 122 -11.28 -5.93 2.56
C ARG A 122 -10.10 -4.97 2.46
N GLN A 123 -9.69 -4.35 3.57
CA GLN A 123 -8.51 -3.48 3.61
C GLN A 123 -7.22 -4.29 3.36
N CYS A 124 -7.09 -5.47 3.98
CA CYS A 124 -6.00 -6.41 3.77
C CYS A 124 -5.93 -6.87 2.30
N GLU A 125 -7.05 -7.37 1.75
CA GLU A 125 -7.16 -7.79 0.35
C GLU A 125 -6.79 -6.67 -0.62
N PHE A 126 -7.27 -5.45 -0.36
CA PHE A 126 -6.93 -4.27 -1.16
C PHE A 126 -5.42 -4.00 -1.17
N THR A 127 -4.76 -4.07 -0.01
CA THR A 127 -3.32 -3.76 0.11
C THR A 127 -2.41 -4.85 -0.45
N LYS A 128 -2.87 -6.10 -0.48
CA LYS A 128 -2.10 -7.28 -0.89
C LYS A 128 -1.48 -7.16 -2.28
N TYR A 129 -2.15 -6.48 -3.20
CA TYR A 129 -1.74 -6.41 -4.61
C TYR A 129 -0.95 -5.15 -4.97
N LEU A 130 -0.97 -4.13 -4.12
CA LEU A 130 -0.27 -2.87 -4.37
C LEU A 130 1.26 -3.00 -4.50
N PRO A 131 1.95 -3.91 -3.77
CA PRO A 131 3.37 -4.13 -3.99
C PRO A 131 3.67 -4.52 -5.44
N PHE A 132 2.83 -5.36 -6.06
CA PHE A 132 3.01 -5.75 -7.45
C PHE A 132 2.85 -4.55 -8.40
N GLU A 133 1.86 -3.69 -8.16
CA GLU A 133 1.70 -2.47 -8.96
C GLU A 133 2.94 -1.57 -8.88
N VAL A 134 3.55 -1.46 -7.70
CA VAL A 134 4.82 -0.74 -7.49
C VAL A 134 6.00 -1.43 -8.20
N LEU A 135 6.01 -2.78 -8.27
CA LEU A 135 7.02 -3.53 -9.02
C LEU A 135 6.99 -3.26 -10.54
N ARG A 136 5.84 -2.86 -11.12
CA ARG A 136 5.77 -2.45 -12.53
C ARG A 136 6.65 -1.22 -12.78
N ILE A 137 6.65 -0.26 -11.85
CA ILE A 137 7.50 0.94 -11.90
C ILE A 137 8.98 0.53 -11.76
N LEU A 138 9.28 -0.44 -10.91
CA LEU A 138 10.63 -0.98 -10.80
C LEU A 138 11.11 -1.65 -12.09
N ALA A 139 10.25 -2.44 -12.75
CA ALA A 139 10.59 -3.09 -14.01
C ALA A 139 10.94 -2.06 -15.09
N ALA A 140 10.17 -0.98 -15.20
CA ALA A 140 10.48 0.14 -16.09
C ALA A 140 11.81 0.83 -15.75
N LEU A 141 12.10 1.04 -14.46
CA LEU A 141 13.39 1.58 -14.01
C LEU A 141 14.57 0.70 -14.40
N MET A 142 14.42 -0.62 -14.27
CA MET A 142 15.45 -1.58 -14.66
C MET A 142 15.64 -1.62 -16.19
N ALA A 143 14.55 -1.56 -16.95
CA ALA A 143 14.58 -1.55 -18.41
C ALA A 143 15.34 -0.32 -18.95
N ILE A 144 15.03 0.89 -18.49
CA ILE A 144 15.76 2.10 -18.90
C ILE A 144 17.26 1.98 -18.64
N ARG A 145 17.67 1.30 -17.57
CA ARG A 145 19.09 1.09 -17.25
C ARG A 145 19.75 0.03 -18.11
N ALA A 146 18.99 -0.97 -18.52
CA ALA A 146 19.41 -1.96 -19.50
C ALA A 146 19.37 -1.41 -20.94
N ASN A 147 19.01 -0.13 -21.12
CA ASN A 147 18.79 0.49 -22.43
C ASN A 147 17.67 -0.21 -23.23
N GLU A 148 16.65 -0.70 -22.51
CA GLU A 148 15.44 -1.32 -23.02
C GLU A 148 14.23 -0.38 -22.88
N ASP A 149 13.17 -0.67 -23.63
CA ASP A 149 11.90 0.07 -23.54
C ASP A 149 11.19 -0.18 -22.19
N PRO A 150 10.97 0.87 -21.37
CA PRO A 150 10.27 0.75 -20.10
C PRO A 150 8.81 0.29 -20.23
N LEU A 151 8.13 0.63 -21.33
CA LEU A 151 6.74 0.22 -21.55
C LEU A 151 6.65 -1.27 -21.84
N ALA A 152 7.52 -1.78 -22.73
CA ALA A 152 7.62 -3.21 -23.01
C ALA A 152 7.94 -4.04 -21.75
N ALA A 153 8.73 -3.51 -20.82
CA ALA A 153 9.02 -4.17 -19.56
C ALA A 153 7.79 -4.29 -18.65
N ILE A 154 6.95 -3.25 -18.59
CA ILE A 154 5.67 -3.31 -17.90
C ILE A 154 4.75 -4.33 -18.56
N ASP A 155 4.68 -4.35 -19.89
CA ASP A 155 3.83 -5.29 -20.62
C ASP A 155 4.23 -6.76 -20.38
N LYS A 156 5.54 -7.06 -20.23
CA LYS A 156 6.02 -8.39 -19.84
C LYS A 156 5.52 -8.79 -18.44
N ILE A 157 5.53 -7.86 -17.49
CA ILE A 157 5.02 -8.09 -16.13
C ILE A 157 3.51 -8.33 -16.16
N ASP A 158 2.77 -7.52 -16.91
CA ASP A 158 1.32 -7.65 -17.05
C ASP A 158 0.93 -8.98 -17.73
N ALA A 159 1.68 -9.41 -18.75
CA ALA A 159 1.48 -10.69 -19.42
C ALA A 159 1.78 -11.90 -18.52
N GLY A 160 2.75 -11.77 -17.62
CA GLY A 160 3.09 -12.80 -16.63
C GLY A 160 2.09 -12.90 -15.47
N ASN A 161 1.20 -11.92 -15.30
CA ASN A 161 0.19 -11.88 -14.23
C ASN A 161 -1.16 -11.31 -14.71
N PRO A 162 -1.99 -12.12 -15.40
CA PRO A 162 -3.22 -11.67 -16.03
C PRO A 162 -4.31 -11.20 -15.04
N GLN A 163 -4.20 -11.50 -13.75
CA GLN A 163 -5.09 -10.97 -12.71
C GLN A 163 -4.89 -9.46 -12.47
N HIS A 164 -3.87 -8.84 -13.07
CA HIS A 164 -3.48 -7.45 -12.86
C HIS A 164 -3.46 -6.60 -14.13
N ALA A 165 -4.00 -7.12 -15.25
CA ALA A 165 -4.46 -6.25 -16.32
C ALA A 165 -5.39 -5.19 -15.71
N PRO A 166 -5.23 -3.90 -16.05
CA PRO A 166 -6.04 -2.85 -15.45
C PRO A 166 -7.50 -3.23 -15.65
N ALA A 167 -8.21 -3.48 -14.54
CA ALA A 167 -9.64 -3.68 -14.57
C ALA A 167 -10.22 -2.48 -15.31
N MET A 168 -10.69 -2.70 -16.54
CA MET A 168 -11.43 -1.70 -17.29
C MET A 168 -12.54 -1.21 -16.37
N SER A 169 -12.48 0.09 -16.07
CA SER A 169 -13.59 0.93 -15.61
C SER A 169 -14.76 0.15 -14.99
N VAL A 170 -14.78 0.05 -13.67
CA VAL A 170 -16.04 -0.18 -12.97
C VAL A 170 -16.92 1.05 -13.26
N PRO A 171 -18.12 0.90 -13.88
CA PRO A 171 -19.02 2.02 -14.05
C PRO A 171 -19.48 2.51 -12.68
N ALA A 172 -19.47 3.82 -12.48
CA ALA A 172 -20.00 4.45 -11.28
C ALA A 172 -21.51 4.14 -11.14
N PRO A 173 -22.03 3.99 -9.91
CA PRO A 173 -23.48 3.96 -9.66
C PRO A 173 -24.16 5.29 -10.00
#